data_AF-A0AAW8RDQ3-F1
#
_entry.id   AF-A0AAW8RDQ3-F1
#
_cell.length_a   1.000
_cell.length_b   1.000
_cell.length_c   1.000
_cell.angle_alpha   90.00
_cell.angle_beta   90.00
_cell.angle_gamma   90.00
#
_symmetry.space_group_name_H-M   'P 1'
#
loop_
_entity.id
_entity.type
_entity.pdbx_description
1 polymer ?
#
loop_
_entity_poly.entity_id
_entity_poly.type
_entity_poly.pdbx_seq_one_letter_code
_entity_poly.pdbx_strand_id
1 'polypeptide(L)'
;MSLYLTALLLDLVTGYIKALKDHNWRSALNIEGLLIKFVTFFTIVAAGIIDDLAPLMSISIPINIAFWWTIILTIYELGSILENMGEMGVNIGFLKKYLGILQDTIENKEDEK
;
A
#
# COMPACT_ATOMS: atom_id res chain seq x y z
N MET A 1 -11.13 -3.81 -1.06
CA MET A 1 -10.65 -3.70 -2.46
C MET A 1 -10.78 -2.28 -3.02
N SER A 2 -11.97 -1.68 -3.09
CA SER A 2 -12.17 -0.33 -3.68
C SER A 2 -11.26 0.75 -3.08
N LEU A 3 -11.09 0.75 -1.74
CA LEU A 3 -10.23 1.71 -1.04
C LEU A 3 -8.75 1.62 -1.48
N TYR A 4 -8.21 0.39 -1.55
CA TYR A 4 -6.85 0.14 -2.01
C TYR A 4 -6.66 0.58 -3.46
N LEU A 5 -7.60 0.27 -4.36
CA LEU A 5 -7.52 0.67 -5.76
C LEU A 5 -7.52 2.18 -5.94
N THR A 6 -8.29 2.92 -5.12
CA THR A 6 -8.26 4.39 -5.12
C THR A 6 -6.90 4.91 -4.66
N ALA A 7 -6.34 4.37 -3.58
CA ALA A 7 -5.02 4.77 -3.09
C ALA A 7 -3.93 4.45 -4.12
N LEU A 8 -3.94 3.25 -4.71
CA LEU A 8 -3.03 2.84 -5.77
C LEU A 8 -3.11 3.77 -6.99
N LEU A 9 -4.32 4.13 -7.42
CA LEU A 9 -4.50 5.06 -8.55
C LEU A 9 -3.92 6.44 -8.25
N LEU A 10 -4.22 6.97 -7.05
CA LEU A 10 -3.68 8.27 -6.62
C LEU A 10 -2.16 8.24 -6.56
N ASP A 11 -1.58 7.15 -6.06
CA ASP A 11 -0.12 7.00 -5.98
C ASP A 11 0.53 6.94 -7.36
N LEU A 12 -0.04 6.19 -8.30
CA LEU A 12 0.43 6.19 -9.67
C LEU A 12 0.39 7.60 -10.26
N VAL A 13 -0.72 8.31 -10.09
CA VAL A 13 -0.86 9.69 -10.58
C VAL A 13 0.18 10.62 -9.95
N THR A 14 0.37 10.60 -8.62
CA THR A 14 1.35 11.46 -7.95
C THR A 14 2.79 11.11 -8.33
N GLY A 15 3.10 9.82 -8.47
CA GLY A 15 4.40 9.35 -8.94
C GLY A 15 4.74 9.82 -10.36
N TYR A 16 3.77 9.77 -11.29
CA TYR A 16 3.97 10.29 -12.65
C TYR A 16 4.08 11.82 -12.68
N ILE A 17 3.29 12.56 -11.87
CA ILE A 17 3.41 14.02 -11.77
C ILE A 17 4.79 14.42 -11.23
N LYS A 18 5.29 13.71 -10.22
CA LYS A 18 6.65 13.89 -9.69
C LYS A 18 7.70 13.66 -10.78
N ALA A 19 7.64 12.53 -11.48
CA ALA A 19 8.59 12.22 -12.56
C ALA A 19 8.60 13.26 -13.69
N LEU A 20 7.42 13.81 -14.01
CA LEU A 20 7.27 14.93 -14.95
C LEU A 20 7.98 16.21 -14.45
N LYS A 21 7.79 16.56 -13.17
CA LYS A 21 8.37 17.75 -12.55
C LYS A 21 9.91 17.67 -12.46
N ASP A 22 10.44 16.49 -12.15
CA ASP A 22 11.88 16.29 -11.92
C ASP A 22 12.65 16.01 -13.23
N HIS A 23 11.96 15.98 -14.38
CA HIS A 23 12.51 15.64 -15.71
C HIS A 23 13.31 14.32 -15.77
N ASN A 24 13.16 13.45 -14.78
CA ASN A 24 13.98 12.26 -14.60
C ASN A 24 13.17 10.99 -14.89
N TRP A 25 12.98 10.72 -16.19
CA TRP A 25 12.31 9.52 -16.67
C TRP A 25 13.26 8.32 -16.67
N ARG A 26 13.67 7.85 -15.49
CA ARG A 26 14.36 6.56 -15.39
C ARG A 26 13.36 5.43 -15.59
N SER A 27 13.13 5.08 -16.87
CA SER A 27 12.15 4.08 -17.31
C SER A 27 12.24 2.75 -16.55
N ALA A 28 13.46 2.28 -16.22
CA ALA A 28 13.65 1.03 -15.48
C ALA A 28 13.13 1.10 -14.03
N LEU A 29 13.40 2.18 -13.30
CA LEU A 29 12.93 2.36 -11.92
C LEU A 29 11.40 2.51 -11.85
N ASN A 30 10.80 3.21 -12.81
CA ASN A 30 9.34 3.34 -12.90
C ASN A 30 8.65 2.00 -13.19
N ILE A 31 9.26 1.14 -14.03
CA ILE A 31 8.73 -0.19 -14.31
C ILE A 31 8.83 -1.08 -13.07
N GLU A 32 9.96 -1.05 -12.36
CA GLU A 32 10.13 -1.80 -11.11
C GLU A 32 9.08 -1.41 -10.07
N GLY A 33 8.88 -0.11 -9.82
CA GLY A 33 7.85 0.36 -8.89
C GLY A 33 6.44 -0.05 -9.30
N LEU A 34 6.12 -0.03 -10.61
CA LEU A 34 4.84 -0.50 -11.12
C LEU A 34 4.65 -2.02 -10.92
N LEU A 35 5.70 -2.81 -11.16
CA LEU A 35 5.69 -4.25 -10.94
C LEU A 35 5.49 -4.61 -9.48
N ILE A 36 6.16 -3.91 -8.55
CA ILE A 36 5.98 -4.13 -7.11
C ILE A 36 4.52 -3.89 -6.72
N LYS A 37 3.91 -2.79 -7.19
CA LYS A 37 2.49 -2.48 -6.96
C LYS A 37 1.53 -3.53 -7.53
N PHE A 38 1.88 -4.08 -8.70
CA PHE A 38 1.11 -5.15 -9.31
C PHE A 38 1.20 -6.46 -8.52
N VAL A 39 2.37 -6.79 -7.99
CA VAL A 39 2.56 -7.96 -7.12
C VAL A 39 1.85 -7.79 -5.78
N THR A 40 1.91 -6.61 -5.14
CA THR A 40 1.16 -6.35 -3.91
C THR A 40 -0.35 -6.45 -4.12
N PHE A 41 -0.89 -6.01 -5.25
CA PHE A 41 -2.29 -6.26 -5.59
C PHE A 41 -2.64 -7.76 -5.58
N PHE A 42 -1.81 -8.62 -6.17
CA PHE A 42 -2.05 -10.07 -6.17
C PHE A 42 -2.01 -10.69 -4.77
N THR A 43 -1.27 -10.12 -3.83
CA THR A 43 -1.28 -10.61 -2.44
C THR A 43 -2.65 -10.43 -1.77
N ILE A 44 -3.42 -9.39 -2.14
CA ILE A 44 -4.82 -9.22 -1.69
C ILE A 44 -5.71 -10.32 -2.27
N VAL A 45 -5.52 -10.65 -3.55
CA VAL A 45 -6.27 -11.75 -4.19
C VAL A 45 -5.94 -13.08 -3.51
N ALA A 46 -4.66 -13.34 -3.23
CA ALA A 46 -4.23 -14.54 -2.51
C ALA A 46 -4.83 -14.62 -1.11
N ALA A 47 -4.87 -13.51 -0.36
CA ALA A 47 -5.54 -13.45 0.94
C ALA A 47 -7.04 -13.77 0.86
N GLY A 48 -7.73 -13.28 -0.18
CA GLY A 48 -9.13 -13.62 -0.44
C GLY A 48 -9.35 -15.11 -0.72
N ILE A 49 -8.46 -15.72 -1.50
CA ILE A 49 -8.50 -17.16 -1.75
C ILE A 49 -8.34 -17.94 -0.42
N ILE A 50 -7.48 -17.48 0.49
CA ILE A 50 -7.32 -18.14 1.80
C ILE A 50 -8.60 -18.05 2.63
N ASP A 51 -9.24 -16.88 2.67
CA ASP A 51 -10.53 -16.69 3.36
C ASP A 51 -11.62 -17.63 2.80
N ASP A 52 -11.65 -17.83 1.48
CA ASP A 52 -12.62 -18.71 0.82
C ASP A 52 -12.31 -20.21 1.02
N LEU A 53 -11.02 -20.58 1.09
CA LEU A 53 -10.58 -21.97 1.26
C LEU A 53 -10.68 -22.46 2.72
N ALA A 54 -10.47 -21.59 3.71
CA ALA A 54 -10.43 -21.99 5.10
C ALA A 54 -11.70 -22.72 5.58
N PRO A 55 -12.93 -22.25 5.26
CA PRO A 55 -14.17 -22.97 5.60
C PRO A 55 -14.28 -24.35 4.93
N LEU A 56 -13.77 -24.52 3.70
CA LEU A 56 -13.79 -25.79 2.98
C LEU A 56 -12.91 -26.85 3.67
N MET A 57 -11.88 -26.41 4.38
CA MET A 57 -10.98 -27.27 5.15
C MET A 57 -11.39 -27.43 6.62
N SER A 58 -12.60 -26.98 6.99
CA SER A 58 -13.07 -26.96 8.39
C SER A 58 -12.18 -26.13 9.32
N ILE A 59 -11.45 -25.13 8.79
CA ILE A 59 -10.65 -24.18 9.56
C ILE A 59 -11.49 -22.94 9.81
N SER A 60 -11.68 -22.58 11.08
CA SER A 60 -12.34 -21.34 11.47
C SER A 60 -11.30 -20.25 11.72
N ILE A 61 -11.24 -19.26 10.84
CA ILE A 61 -10.41 -18.08 11.01
C ILE A 61 -11.31 -16.97 11.58
N PRO A 62 -11.03 -16.44 12.78
CA PRO A 62 -11.91 -15.47 13.44
C PRO A 62 -11.82 -14.05 12.83
N ILE A 63 -11.01 -13.87 11.79
CA ILE A 63 -10.77 -12.60 11.10
C ILE A 63 -10.85 -12.83 9.59
N ASN A 64 -11.28 -11.80 8.85
CA ASN A 64 -11.19 -11.79 7.39
C ASN A 64 -9.79 -11.30 6.99
N ILE A 65 -8.96 -12.20 6.49
CA ILE A 65 -7.54 -11.94 6.19
C ILE A 65 -7.44 -10.91 5.07
N ALA A 66 -8.22 -11.06 4.00
CA ALA A 66 -8.21 -10.16 2.85
C ALA A 66 -8.57 -8.72 3.23
N PHE A 67 -9.52 -8.54 4.15
CA PHE A 67 -9.94 -7.24 4.66
C PHE A 67 -8.78 -6.54 5.39
N TRP A 68 -8.17 -7.22 6.37
CA TRP A 68 -7.06 -6.65 7.13
C TRP A 68 -5.84 -6.40 6.25
N TRP A 69 -5.52 -7.32 5.35
CA TRP A 69 -4.44 -7.17 4.39
C TRP A 69 -4.66 -5.98 3.44
N THR A 70 -5.89 -5.80 2.96
CA THR A 70 -6.27 -4.62 2.17
C THR A 70 -6.03 -3.32 2.96
N ILE A 71 -6.37 -3.28 4.25
CA ILE A 71 -6.15 -2.09 5.09
C ILE A 71 -4.66 -1.76 5.19
N ILE A 72 -3.82 -2.76 5.50
CA ILE A 72 -2.38 -2.59 5.64
C ILE A 72 -1.77 -2.05 4.33
N LEU A 73 -2.08 -2.68 3.20
CA LEU A 73 -1.59 -2.22 1.90
C LEU A 73 -2.13 -0.85 1.50
N THR A 74 -3.34 -0.49 1.93
CA THR A 74 -3.85 0.87 1.70
C THR A 74 -3.04 1.90 2.48
N ILE A 75 -2.69 1.62 3.75
CA ILE A 75 -1.85 2.52 4.56
C ILE A 75 -0.45 2.65 3.93
N TYR A 76 0.09 1.55 3.40
CA TYR A 76 1.34 1.55 2.64
C TYR A 76 1.27 2.49 1.41
N GLU A 77 0.24 2.38 0.56
CA GLU A 77 0.06 3.25 -0.60
C GLU A 77 -0.13 4.73 -0.20
N LEU A 78 -0.81 5.01 0.91
CA LEU A 78 -0.91 6.38 1.44
C LEU A 78 0.46 6.94 1.83
N GLY A 79 1.37 6.11 2.34
CA GLY A 79 2.76 6.48 2.60
C GLY A 79 3.51 6.90 1.35
N SER A 80 3.40 6.08 0.29
CA SER A 80 3.98 6.36 -1.02
C SER A 80 3.44 7.69 -1.60
N ILE A 81 2.14 7.97 -1.46
CA ILE A 81 1.56 9.24 -1.90
C ILE A 81 2.19 10.42 -1.17
N LEU A 82 2.31 10.33 0.15
CA LEU A 82 2.90 11.39 0.97
C LEU A 82 4.37 11.60 0.61
N GLU A 83 5.14 10.54 0.38
CA GLU A 83 6.52 10.65 -0.10
C GLU A 83 6.60 11.42 -1.42
N ASN A 84 5.79 11.04 -2.41
CA ASN A 84 5.71 11.73 -3.70
C ASN A 84 5.35 13.22 -3.55
N MET A 85 4.38 13.56 -2.69
CA MET A 85 3.98 14.94 -2.43
C MET A 85 5.07 15.76 -1.71
N GLY A 86 5.78 15.14 -0.76
CA GLY A 86 6.87 15.78 -0.02
C GLY A 86 8.03 16.14 -0.95
N GLU A 87 8.42 15.25 -1.84
CA GLU A 87 9.44 15.52 -2.88
C GLU A 87 9.00 16.60 -3.86
N MET A 88 7.71 16.70 -4.14
CA MET A 88 7.14 17.81 -4.91
C MET A 88 7.14 19.15 -4.14
N GLY A 89 7.55 19.19 -2.88
CA GLY A 89 7.64 20.41 -2.06
C GLY A 89 6.35 20.78 -1.33
N VAL A 90 5.37 19.87 -1.25
CA VAL A 90 4.15 20.09 -0.48
C VAL A 90 4.43 19.87 1.01
N ASN A 91 4.00 20.81 1.86
CA ASN A 91 4.10 20.64 3.30
C ASN A 91 3.04 19.64 3.80
N ILE A 92 3.48 18.42 4.07
CA ILE A 92 2.66 17.30 4.52
C ILE A 92 2.86 16.94 6.01
N GLY A 93 3.47 17.82 6.80
CA GLY A 93 3.93 17.50 8.16
C GLY A 93 2.84 16.91 9.08
N PHE A 94 1.60 17.41 8.98
CA PHE A 94 0.47 16.87 9.74
C PHE A 94 0.12 15.44 9.30
N LEU A 95 -0.07 15.21 8.00
CA LEU A 95 -0.47 13.91 7.46
C LEU A 95 0.61 12.84 7.65
N LYS A 96 1.88 13.20 7.44
CA LYS A 96 3.03 12.30 7.63
C LYS A 96 3.14 11.82 9.07
N LYS A 97 2.84 12.68 10.05
CA LYS A 97 2.86 12.33 11.48
C LYS A 97 1.83 11.24 11.82
N TYR A 98 0.58 11.39 11.38
CA TYR A 98 -0.45 10.39 11.68
C TYR A 98 -0.22 9.08 10.94
N LEU A 99 0.30 9.15 9.71
CA LEU A 99 0.61 7.95 8.96
C LEU A 99 1.81 7.18 9.55
N GLY A 100 2.84 7.90 10.02
CA GLY A 100 3.97 7.29 10.72
C GLY A 100 3.52 6.52 11.97
N ILE A 101 2.63 7.10 12.78
CA ILE A 101 2.06 6.39 13.95
C ILE A 101 1.37 5.08 13.55
N LEU A 102 0.66 5.08 12.42
CA LEU A 102 -0.02 3.89 11.92
C LEU A 102 0.99 2.83 11.45
N GLN A 103 2.03 3.23 10.72
CA GLN A 103 3.10 2.34 10.26
C GLN A 103 3.89 1.76 11.44
N ASP A 104 4.31 2.60 12.39
CA ASP A 104 5.00 2.18 13.62
C ASP A 104 4.16 1.17 14.42
N THR A 105 2.83 1.35 14.48
CA THR A 105 1.94 0.42 15.17
C THR A 105 1.85 -0.94 14.46
N ILE A 106 2.01 -0.97 13.13
CA ILE A 106 2.02 -2.20 12.34
C ILE A 106 3.35 -2.94 12.55
N GLU A 107 4.48 -2.23 12.43
CA GLU A 107 5.83 -2.80 12.56
C GLU A 107 6.10 -3.32 13.98
N ASN A 108 5.77 -2.55 15.03
CA ASN A 108 5.99 -2.99 16.42
C ASN A 108 5.13 -4.20 16.83
N LYS A 109 4.04 -4.50 16.12
CA LYS A 109 3.24 -5.71 16.35
C LYS A 109 3.84 -6.98 15.76
N GLU A 110 4.79 -6.84 14.83
CA GLU A 110 5.53 -7.98 14.27
C GLU A 110 6.70 -8.39 15.18
N ASP A 111 7.29 -7.44 15.94
CA ASP A 111 8.44 -7.69 16.84
C ASP A 111 8.07 -8.29 18.22
N GLU A 112 6.80 -8.25 18.63
CA GLU A 112 6.31 -8.82 19.90
C GLU A 112 5.82 -10.29 19.79
N LYS A 113 6.04 -10.96 18.65
CA LYS A 113 5.67 -12.38 18.43
C LYS A 113 6.88 -13.28 18.21
#